data_AF-A0A5F8H163-F1
#
_entry.id   AF-A0A5F8H163-F1
#
_cell.length_a   1.000
_cell.length_b   1.000
_cell.length_c   1.000
_cell.angle_alpha   90.00
_cell.angle_beta   90.00
_cell.angle_gamma   90.00
#
_symmetry.space_group_name_H-M   'P 1'
#
loop_
_entity.id
_entity.type
_entity.pdbx_description
1 polymer ?
#
loop_
_entity_poly.entity_id
_entity_poly.type
_entity_poly.pdbx_seq_one_letter_code
_entity_poly.pdbx_strand_id
1 'polypeptide(L)'
;MFGGGGGKSPVTWSPSYFPVLSRARLAHCPASPRLVRKSRGPHGVRRRESPVSLSRRSSSSCLRSRLSGILSPPARYTRWTRRSPGVGVTMATVALVLGVSLLFGWAPLGAGATSQPPNIVFLLMDDMGWGDLGVFGEPSRETPHLDQMAAEGMLFPNFYTANPLCSPSRAALLTGRLPIRNGFYTTNGHARNAYTPQEIVGGIPDSEFLLPELLKKAGYVNKIVGKWHLGHRPQFHPLKHGFDEWFGSPNCHFGPYDNKAMPNIPVYRNWEMVGRFYEDFPINHKTGEANLTQIYLKEAVDFIKKQQAHQQPFFLYWAIDATHAPVYASKSFLGTSQRGRYGDAVREIDDSIGKILKLLQDLGIKENTFVFFTSDNGAALISAPKEGGSNGPFLCGKQTTFEGGLREPAIAWWPGHIPAGQVSHQLGNVMDLFTTGLSLAGLKPPSDREIDGIDLLPAIVQGKVIDRPIFYYRGNEMMAVRVGQYKAHYWTWSNSWEEFSQGIDFCPGQNVSGVTTHSQEEHTNLPLLFHLGRDPGERFPIRVSSLEYKDALLRIFPIVEEHKRTLIPGEPQLNVCNPAVMNWAPPGCEKLRRCLTPPESKPKKCFWLH
;
A
#
# COMPACT_ATOMS: atom_id res chain seq x y z
N MET A 1 16.11 4.41 57.23
CA MET A 1 15.41 3.39 58.04
C MET A 1 14.01 3.90 58.35
N PHE A 2 13.04 2.98 58.45
CA PHE A 2 11.60 3.22 58.64
C PHE A 2 11.23 4.45 59.50
N GLY A 3 10.26 5.23 59.04
CA GLY A 3 9.62 6.30 59.80
C GLY A 3 8.22 6.54 59.27
N GLY A 4 7.22 6.15 60.05
CA GLY A 4 5.81 6.37 59.77
C GLY A 4 5.19 7.40 60.71
N GLY A 5 4.09 8.00 60.25
CA GLY A 5 3.07 8.62 61.08
C GLY A 5 3.01 10.15 61.02
N GLY A 6 1.88 10.68 60.51
CA GLY A 6 1.42 12.01 60.88
C GLY A 6 0.61 12.76 59.82
N GLY A 7 -0.64 13.10 60.15
CA GLY A 7 -1.21 14.41 59.79
C GLY A 7 -2.25 14.46 58.66
N LYS A 8 -3.54 14.42 59.04
CA LYS A 8 -4.65 14.96 58.25
C LYS A 8 -4.69 16.48 58.36
N SER A 9 -4.88 17.20 57.24
CA SER A 9 -5.72 18.40 57.10
C SER A 9 -5.82 18.80 55.60
N PRO A 10 -6.92 19.45 55.17
CA PRO A 10 -7.40 19.40 53.78
C PRO A 10 -6.89 20.58 52.94
N VAL A 11 -6.60 20.34 51.66
CA VAL A 11 -6.36 21.40 50.67
C VAL A 11 -7.42 21.32 49.59
N THR A 12 -8.23 22.37 49.61
CA THR A 12 -9.23 22.79 48.62
C THR A 12 -8.59 23.01 47.26
N TRP A 13 -9.17 22.43 46.20
CA TRP A 13 -8.85 22.77 44.81
C TRP A 13 -9.96 23.62 44.21
N SER A 14 -9.61 24.86 43.86
CA SER A 14 -10.41 25.77 43.04
C SER A 14 -10.21 25.46 41.55
N PRO A 15 -11.26 25.43 40.71
CA PRO A 15 -11.14 25.33 39.26
C PRO A 15 -11.42 26.67 38.56
N SER A 16 -10.47 27.15 37.78
CA SER A 16 -10.62 28.28 36.83
C SER A 16 -9.57 28.04 35.72
N TYR A 17 -9.79 28.09 34.41
CA TYR A 17 -10.73 28.80 33.54
C TYR A 17 -10.92 27.99 32.23
N PHE A 18 -12.17 27.86 31.77
CA PHE A 18 -12.51 27.54 30.37
C PHE A 18 -13.37 28.69 29.83
N PRO A 19 -13.17 29.17 28.58
CA PRO A 19 -14.04 30.20 28.02
C PRO A 19 -15.34 29.61 27.47
N VAL A 20 -16.43 30.30 27.84
CA VAL A 20 -17.83 30.07 27.50
C VAL A 20 -18.13 30.64 26.11
N LEU A 21 -18.84 29.87 25.26
CA LEU A 21 -19.60 30.41 24.12
C LEU A 21 -21.07 29.94 24.21
N SER A 22 -21.96 30.89 23.92
CA SER A 22 -23.36 30.94 24.33
C SER A 22 -24.29 29.98 23.58
N ARG A 23 -25.26 29.42 24.31
CA ARG A 23 -26.47 28.76 23.78
C ARG A 23 -27.49 29.77 23.26
N ALA A 24 -28.02 29.52 22.07
CA ALA A 24 -29.32 30.02 21.63
C ALA A 24 -30.34 28.87 21.66
N ARG A 25 -31.52 29.16 22.22
CA ARG A 25 -32.70 28.29 22.37
C ARG A 25 -33.48 28.21 21.06
N LEU A 26 -34.12 27.08 20.78
CA LEU A 26 -35.42 27.03 20.09
C LEU A 26 -36.27 25.86 20.62
N ALA A 27 -37.58 26.09 20.63
CA ALA A 27 -38.60 25.50 21.49
C ALA A 27 -39.30 24.24 20.91
N HIS A 28 -40.12 23.61 21.76
CA HIS A 28 -40.84 22.34 21.61
C HIS A 28 -42.23 22.42 20.91
N CYS A 29 -42.56 21.32 20.20
CA CYS A 29 -43.87 20.59 20.07
C CYS A 29 -45.07 21.22 19.32
N PRO A 30 -46.13 20.45 18.90
CA PRO A 30 -46.42 19.00 19.00
C PRO A 30 -46.95 18.32 17.67
N ALA A 31 -47.52 17.11 17.79
CA ALA A 31 -47.77 16.07 16.77
C ALA A 31 -49.21 15.96 16.18
N SER A 32 -49.31 15.13 15.11
CA SER A 32 -50.45 14.31 14.59
C SER A 32 -51.59 15.00 13.79
N PRO A 33 -52.41 14.31 12.93
CA PRO A 33 -52.65 12.86 12.83
C PRO A 33 -52.75 12.21 11.41
N ARG A 34 -52.96 10.89 11.41
CA ARG A 34 -53.26 9.95 10.31
C ARG A 34 -54.51 10.33 9.48
N LEU A 35 -54.52 9.90 8.21
CA LEU A 35 -55.76 9.65 7.45
C LEU A 35 -55.64 8.42 6.54
N VAL A 36 -56.70 7.61 6.58
CA VAL A 36 -56.95 6.34 5.88
C VAL A 36 -57.98 6.60 4.77
N ARG A 37 -57.82 6.02 3.57
CA ARG A 37 -58.88 5.39 2.71
C ARG A 37 -58.28 4.98 1.35
N LYS A 38 -58.24 3.68 1.01
CA LYS A 38 -59.23 2.85 0.27
C LYS A 38 -59.31 3.08 -1.25
N SER A 39 -58.68 2.14 -1.97
CA SER A 39 -59.17 1.33 -3.11
C SER A 39 -60.15 1.93 -4.15
N ARG A 40 -59.77 1.81 -5.44
CA ARG A 40 -60.61 1.36 -6.58
C ARG A 40 -59.73 1.12 -7.84
N GLY A 41 -59.77 -0.08 -8.42
CA GLY A 41 -59.57 -0.30 -9.87
C GLY A 41 -60.93 -0.56 -10.54
N PRO A 42 -61.05 -1.18 -11.73
CA PRO A 42 -60.10 -1.44 -12.83
C PRO A 42 -60.67 -1.09 -14.25
N HIS A 43 -60.05 -1.62 -15.32
CA HIS A 43 -60.39 -1.62 -16.78
C HIS A 43 -59.65 -0.58 -17.64
N GLY A 44 -59.12 -0.81 -18.86
CA GLY A 44 -59.03 -1.95 -19.79
C GLY A 44 -58.06 -1.56 -20.94
N VAL A 45 -57.18 -2.44 -21.43
CA VAL A 45 -57.25 -3.24 -22.69
C VAL A 45 -57.09 -2.47 -24.02
N ARG A 46 -56.14 -2.97 -24.86
CA ARG A 46 -55.93 -2.85 -26.34
C ARG A 46 -55.30 -1.54 -26.85
N ARG A 47 -54.54 -1.49 -27.98
CA ARG A 47 -53.77 -2.39 -28.87
C ARG A 47 -53.24 -1.47 -30.00
N ARG A 48 -52.04 -1.74 -30.55
CA ARG A 48 -51.58 -1.39 -31.93
C ARG A 48 -51.45 0.13 -32.23
N GLU A 49 -50.62 0.64 -33.13
CA GLU A 49 -49.86 0.14 -34.29
C GLU A 49 -48.74 1.16 -34.61
N SER A 50 -47.84 0.78 -35.52
CA SER A 50 -46.65 1.48 -36.05
C SER A 50 -46.87 2.91 -36.61
N PRO A 51 -45.80 3.62 -37.02
CA PRO A 51 -45.46 3.55 -38.46
C PRO A 51 -43.96 3.54 -38.79
N VAL A 52 -43.69 3.07 -40.01
CA VAL A 52 -42.42 3.04 -40.76
C VAL A 52 -42.38 4.17 -41.80
N SER A 53 -41.18 4.41 -42.36
CA SER A 53 -40.85 4.97 -43.70
C SER A 53 -40.50 6.47 -43.71
N LEU A 54 -39.26 6.89 -44.01
CA LEU A 54 -38.35 6.74 -45.17
C LEU A 54 -38.35 7.97 -46.10
N SER A 55 -37.19 8.61 -46.25
CA SER A 55 -36.56 9.04 -47.51
C SER A 55 -35.05 9.22 -47.20
N ARG A 56 -34.02 8.60 -47.80
CA ARG A 56 -33.57 8.22 -49.16
C ARG A 56 -33.19 9.40 -50.08
N ARG A 57 -31.86 9.60 -50.24
CA ARG A 57 -31.02 9.57 -51.49
C ARG A 57 -29.69 10.32 -51.26
N SER A 58 -28.51 9.69 -51.34
CA SER A 58 -27.63 9.45 -52.52
C SER A 58 -27.19 10.77 -53.22
N SER A 59 -25.95 11.06 -53.63
CA SER A 59 -24.70 10.29 -53.84
C SER A 59 -23.59 11.23 -54.35
N SER A 60 -22.33 10.79 -54.22
CA SER A 60 -21.20 10.90 -55.19
C SER A 60 -20.55 12.26 -55.59
N SER A 61 -19.30 12.42 -55.11
CA SER A 61 -18.03 12.62 -55.85
C SER A 61 -17.68 13.90 -56.66
N CYS A 62 -16.47 14.42 -56.37
CA CYS A 62 -15.29 14.59 -57.27
C CYS A 62 -14.76 16.02 -57.61
N LEU A 63 -13.41 16.11 -57.65
CA LEU A 63 -12.46 17.13 -58.19
C LEU A 63 -12.33 18.49 -57.45
N ARG A 64 -11.16 18.97 -56.96
CA ARG A 64 -9.74 19.17 -57.42
C ARG A 64 -9.45 20.62 -57.88
N SER A 65 -8.56 21.32 -57.17
CA SER A 65 -7.51 22.27 -57.65
C SER A 65 -6.60 22.65 -56.45
N ARG A 66 -5.29 22.30 -56.40
CA ARG A 66 -4.06 22.96 -56.93
C ARG A 66 -3.93 24.44 -56.51
N LEU A 67 -2.89 24.89 -55.79
CA LEU A 67 -1.44 25.11 -56.14
C LEU A 67 -0.67 25.35 -54.80
N SER A 68 0.45 24.70 -54.40
CA SER A 68 1.85 24.62 -54.88
C SER A 68 2.80 25.78 -54.53
N GLY A 69 3.88 25.44 -53.81
CA GLY A 69 5.15 26.19 -53.59
C GLY A 69 5.83 25.72 -52.28
N ILE A 70 6.81 24.78 -52.18
CA ILE A 70 8.17 24.66 -52.77
C ILE A 70 9.03 25.88 -52.33
N LEU A 71 10.19 25.85 -51.63
CA LEU A 71 11.34 24.92 -51.46
C LEU A 71 12.17 25.37 -50.22
N SER A 72 12.96 24.47 -49.62
CA SER A 72 14.13 24.77 -48.75
C SER A 72 15.45 24.65 -49.57
N PRO A 73 16.65 24.69 -48.95
CA PRO A 73 17.50 25.80 -48.50
C PRO A 73 18.78 25.94 -49.40
N PRO A 74 19.85 26.66 -48.98
CA PRO A 74 21.01 25.91 -48.47
C PRO A 74 21.87 26.59 -47.38
N ALA A 75 22.75 25.78 -46.79
CA ALA A 75 23.76 26.09 -45.79
C ALA A 75 25.02 26.78 -46.35
N ARG A 76 25.84 27.42 -45.47
CA ARG A 76 27.31 27.22 -45.42
C ARG A 76 27.99 27.90 -44.23
N TYR A 77 28.92 27.13 -43.66
CA TYR A 77 30.03 27.50 -42.79
C TYR A 77 30.91 28.62 -43.37
N THR A 78 31.55 29.42 -42.50
CA THR A 78 33.00 29.68 -42.59
C THR A 78 33.58 30.20 -41.28
N ARG A 79 34.73 29.63 -40.95
CA ARG A 79 35.62 29.85 -39.82
C ARG A 79 36.73 30.77 -40.33
N TRP A 80 37.03 31.87 -39.64
CA TRP A 80 38.24 32.65 -39.87
C TRP A 80 39.16 32.57 -38.66
N THR A 81 40.45 32.46 -38.96
CA THR A 81 41.56 32.19 -38.06
C THR A 81 42.54 33.37 -38.09
N ARG A 82 43.40 33.45 -37.05
CA ARG A 82 44.69 34.17 -36.96
C ARG A 82 44.58 35.71 -36.92
N ARG A 83 45.45 36.46 -36.22
CA ARG A 83 46.78 36.19 -35.63
C ARG A 83 47.13 37.37 -34.70
N SER A 84 47.82 37.08 -33.60
CA SER A 84 48.68 38.03 -32.87
C SER A 84 50.08 38.05 -33.50
N PRO A 85 50.85 39.15 -33.38
CA PRO A 85 52.30 39.14 -33.15
C PRO A 85 52.55 39.51 -31.66
N GLY A 86 53.53 39.02 -30.90
CA GLY A 86 54.82 38.48 -31.25
C GLY A 86 55.90 39.39 -30.65
N VAL A 87 56.41 39.07 -29.46
CA VAL A 87 57.76 39.46 -28.98
C VAL A 87 58.30 38.29 -28.17
N GLY A 88 59.45 37.77 -28.59
CA GLY A 88 60.16 36.64 -27.95
C GLY A 88 61.32 37.09 -27.07
N VAL A 89 62.30 36.16 -26.93
CA VAL A 89 63.59 36.23 -26.21
C VAL A 89 63.46 35.71 -24.76
N THR A 90 64.12 34.65 -24.26
CA THR A 90 65.24 33.80 -24.74
C THR A 90 65.33 32.44 -24.02
N MET A 91 65.90 31.48 -24.75
CA MET A 91 66.62 30.22 -24.43
C MET A 91 67.44 30.18 -23.12
N ALA A 92 67.40 29.08 -22.33
CA ALA A 92 68.29 27.87 -22.30
C ALA A 92 69.17 27.91 -21.02
N THR A 93 69.65 26.85 -20.34
CA THR A 93 69.90 25.42 -20.63
C THR A 93 70.16 24.68 -19.29
N VAL A 94 69.63 23.46 -19.16
CA VAL A 94 70.18 22.20 -18.58
C VAL A 94 71.25 22.23 -17.47
N ALA A 95 70.96 21.55 -16.34
CA ALA A 95 71.92 20.68 -15.64
C ALA A 95 71.17 19.54 -14.92
N LEU A 96 71.74 18.33 -15.03
CA LEU A 96 71.20 17.02 -14.68
C LEU A 96 71.95 16.47 -13.44
N VAL A 97 71.33 15.51 -12.73
CA VAL A 97 71.94 14.37 -12.00
C VAL A 97 71.93 14.37 -10.45
N LEU A 98 71.00 13.53 -9.95
CA LEU A 98 71.04 12.55 -8.83
C LEU A 98 71.32 12.97 -7.37
N GLY A 99 70.35 12.63 -6.51
CA GLY A 99 70.64 11.68 -5.42
C GLY A 99 70.22 12.06 -3.99
N VAL A 100 69.18 11.35 -3.51
CA VAL A 100 69.03 10.79 -2.14
C VAL A 100 68.29 11.62 -1.05
N SER A 101 67.29 10.94 -0.45
CA SER A 101 66.58 11.14 0.84
C SER A 101 65.44 12.19 0.87
N LEU A 102 64.17 11.87 0.60
CA LEU A 102 63.23 10.98 1.33
C LEU A 102 63.22 11.24 2.85
N LEU A 103 62.19 11.98 3.31
CA LEU A 103 61.41 11.81 4.55
C LEU A 103 60.42 12.98 4.69
N PHE A 104 59.44 13.07 3.79
CA PHE A 104 58.21 13.81 4.06
C PHE A 104 57.11 12.79 4.31
N GLY A 105 56.65 12.73 5.56
CA GLY A 105 55.58 11.85 5.99
C GLY A 105 54.34 12.04 5.13
N TRP A 106 54.03 11.02 4.33
CA TRP A 106 52.67 10.80 3.86
C TRP A 106 51.82 10.45 5.08
N ALA A 107 51.17 11.46 5.65
CA ALA A 107 49.95 11.22 6.39
C ALA A 107 49.00 10.48 5.42
N PRO A 108 48.46 9.31 5.78
CA PRO A 108 47.44 8.70 4.95
C PRO A 108 46.28 9.70 4.92
N LEU A 109 45.97 10.20 3.71
CA LEU A 109 44.67 10.76 3.41
C LEU A 109 43.67 9.74 3.94
N GLY A 110 43.01 10.07 5.06
CA GLY A 110 41.99 9.24 5.63
C GLY A 110 41.02 8.89 4.50
N ALA A 111 40.91 7.60 4.19
CA ALA A 111 39.83 7.11 3.37
C ALA A 111 38.57 7.72 3.96
N GLY A 112 37.96 8.67 3.25
CA GLY A 112 36.68 9.23 3.66
C GLY A 112 35.79 8.03 3.89
N ALA A 113 35.34 7.85 5.14
CA ALA A 113 34.41 6.78 5.46
C ALA A 113 33.25 6.96 4.49
N THR A 114 33.17 6.08 3.48
CA THR A 114 31.98 5.98 2.64
C THR A 114 30.86 5.71 3.63
N SER A 115 30.03 6.71 3.90
CA SER A 115 28.99 6.57 4.92
C SER A 115 28.14 5.38 4.50
N GLN A 116 28.11 4.35 5.34
CA GLN A 116 27.26 3.18 5.12
C GLN A 116 25.83 3.67 4.85
N PRO A 117 25.12 3.08 3.89
CA PRO A 117 23.73 3.46 3.67
C PRO A 117 22.91 3.20 4.95
N PRO A 118 21.82 3.95 5.18
CA PRO A 118 21.00 3.76 6.37
C PRO A 118 20.32 2.40 6.36
N ASN A 119 20.03 1.85 7.54
CA ASN A 119 19.16 0.69 7.63
C ASN A 119 17.73 1.06 7.19
N ILE A 120 16.99 0.10 6.66
CA ILE A 120 15.62 0.29 6.19
C ILE A 120 14.71 -0.69 6.92
N VAL A 121 13.65 -0.19 7.56
CA VAL A 121 12.60 -1.00 8.19
C VAL A 121 11.25 -0.61 7.63
N PHE A 122 10.59 -1.52 6.93
CA PHE A 122 9.20 -1.35 6.49
C PHE A 122 8.29 -2.20 7.36
N LEU A 123 7.37 -1.54 8.06
CA LEU A 123 6.33 -2.14 8.90
C LEU A 123 5.03 -2.11 8.08
N LEU A 124 4.67 -3.25 7.48
CA LEU A 124 3.48 -3.37 6.63
C LEU A 124 2.39 -4.18 7.33
N MET A 125 1.28 -3.53 7.64
CA MET A 125 0.12 -4.16 8.28
C MET A 125 -0.77 -4.87 7.25
N ASP A 126 -1.69 -5.69 7.75
CA ASP A 126 -2.66 -6.45 6.96
C ASP A 126 -4.08 -6.09 7.42
N ASP A 127 -4.91 -5.55 6.51
CA ASP A 127 -6.30 -5.13 6.78
C ASP A 127 -6.48 -4.07 7.89
N MET A 128 -5.51 -3.17 8.03
CA MET A 128 -5.59 -2.05 8.95
C MET A 128 -5.94 -0.77 8.20
N GLY A 129 -7.08 -0.17 8.53
CA GLY A 129 -7.62 1.01 7.87
C GLY A 129 -7.09 2.33 8.43
N TRP A 130 -7.37 3.41 7.71
CA TRP A 130 -6.92 4.76 8.05
C TRP A 130 -7.34 5.22 9.47
N GLY A 131 -8.50 4.78 9.94
CA GLY A 131 -9.09 5.20 11.21
C GLY A 131 -8.70 4.35 12.41
N ASP A 132 -7.69 3.47 12.29
CA ASP A 132 -7.34 2.51 13.33
C ASP A 132 -6.32 3.00 14.37
N LEU A 133 -5.58 4.07 14.06
CA LEU A 133 -4.58 4.67 14.96
C LEU A 133 -5.17 5.84 15.77
N GLY A 134 -4.70 6.00 17.00
CA GLY A 134 -5.09 7.08 17.88
C GLY A 134 -4.81 8.47 17.30
N VAL A 135 -3.62 8.67 16.74
CA VAL A 135 -3.21 9.92 16.06
C VAL A 135 -4.03 10.20 14.78
N PHE A 136 -4.58 9.15 14.15
CA PHE A 136 -5.50 9.27 13.02
C PHE A 136 -6.98 9.45 13.46
N GLY A 137 -7.25 9.48 14.76
CA GLY A 137 -8.55 9.85 15.32
C GLY A 137 -9.33 8.70 15.94
N GLU A 138 -8.78 7.48 16.04
CA GLU A 138 -9.46 6.35 16.67
C GLU A 138 -9.87 6.68 18.13
N PRO A 139 -11.18 6.62 18.48
CA PRO A 139 -11.68 7.17 19.75
C PRO A 139 -11.08 6.58 21.02
N SER A 140 -10.69 5.31 21.01
CA SER A 140 -10.16 4.59 22.17
C SER A 140 -8.69 4.93 22.46
N ARG A 141 -7.96 5.49 21.47
CA ARG A 141 -6.56 5.95 21.59
C ARG A 141 -5.63 4.86 22.13
N GLU A 142 -5.66 3.70 21.49
CA GLU A 142 -5.00 2.48 21.99
C GLU A 142 -3.64 2.17 21.32
N THR A 143 -3.07 3.11 20.56
CA THR A 143 -1.80 2.96 19.83
C THR A 143 -0.72 3.94 20.29
N PRO A 144 -0.33 3.96 21.58
CA PRO A 144 0.59 4.96 22.12
C PRO A 144 1.96 4.99 21.43
N HIS A 145 2.49 3.86 20.95
CA HIS A 145 3.81 3.81 20.34
C HIS A 145 3.82 4.31 18.89
N LEU A 146 2.78 4.01 18.11
CA LEU A 146 2.59 4.58 16.79
C LEU A 146 2.25 6.07 16.86
N ASP A 147 1.48 6.49 17.85
CA ASP A 147 1.22 7.91 18.11
C ASP A 147 2.53 8.65 18.45
N GLN A 148 3.41 8.03 19.25
CA GLN A 148 4.76 8.54 19.51
C GLN A 148 5.63 8.55 18.25
N MET A 149 5.62 7.48 17.44
CA MET A 149 6.35 7.42 16.17
C MET A 149 5.94 8.57 15.23
N ALA A 150 4.65 8.89 15.17
CA ALA A 150 4.15 10.04 14.41
C ALA A 150 4.63 11.37 15.00
N ALA A 151 4.61 11.52 16.33
CA ALA A 151 5.09 12.73 17.01
C ALA A 151 6.61 12.94 16.84
N GLU A 152 7.39 11.87 16.71
CA GLU A 152 8.83 11.91 16.47
C GLU A 152 9.22 11.98 14.99
N GLY A 153 8.26 11.77 14.09
CA GLY A 153 8.48 11.66 12.65
C GLY A 153 7.51 12.53 11.83
N MET A 154 7.05 11.96 10.72
CA MET A 154 6.15 12.60 9.77
C MET A 154 4.94 11.71 9.47
N LEU A 155 3.74 12.28 9.60
CA LEU A 155 2.47 11.63 9.29
C LEU A 155 1.98 12.00 7.89
N PHE A 156 1.42 11.03 7.15
CA PHE A 156 0.85 11.22 5.82
C PHE A 156 -0.66 10.97 5.81
N PRO A 157 -1.50 12.03 5.80
CA PRO A 157 -2.95 11.87 5.72
C PRO A 157 -3.43 11.42 4.34
N ASN A 158 -2.62 11.60 3.29
CA ASN A 158 -2.94 11.30 1.88
C ASN A 158 -2.04 10.19 1.32
N PHE A 159 -1.87 9.08 2.04
CA PHE A 159 -1.12 7.91 1.57
C PHE A 159 -2.05 6.81 1.08
N TYR A 160 -1.67 6.15 0.00
CA TYR A 160 -2.48 5.14 -0.66
C TYR A 160 -1.74 3.82 -0.84
N THR A 161 -2.46 2.71 -0.84
CA THR A 161 -1.95 1.47 -1.41
C THR A 161 -2.17 1.43 -2.93
N ALA A 162 -1.83 0.32 -3.58
CA ALA A 162 -1.93 0.15 -5.03
C ALA A 162 -3.13 -0.71 -5.46
N ASN A 163 -3.81 -1.38 -4.53
CA ASN A 163 -4.96 -2.25 -4.80
C ASN A 163 -5.83 -2.44 -3.56
N PRO A 164 -7.12 -2.76 -3.68
CA PRO A 164 -7.99 -2.99 -2.53
C PRO A 164 -7.81 -4.37 -1.85
N LEU A 165 -6.73 -5.11 -2.13
CA LEU A 165 -6.44 -6.44 -1.57
C LEU A 165 -4.93 -6.69 -1.40
N CYS A 166 -4.59 -7.53 -0.42
CA CYS A 166 -3.24 -7.88 0.03
C CYS A 166 -2.20 -8.19 -1.07
N SER A 167 -2.36 -9.26 -1.87
CA SER A 167 -1.27 -9.74 -2.77
C SER A 167 -0.87 -8.70 -3.81
N PRO A 168 -1.80 -8.08 -4.55
CA PRO A 168 -1.46 -7.05 -5.53
C PRO A 168 -0.75 -5.84 -4.89
N SER A 169 -1.18 -5.41 -3.71
CA SER A 169 -0.55 -4.30 -2.98
C SER A 169 0.87 -4.62 -2.50
N ARG A 170 1.10 -5.84 -2.01
CA ARG A 170 2.45 -6.31 -1.61
C ARG A 170 3.38 -6.43 -2.82
N ALA A 171 2.86 -6.91 -3.95
CA ALA A 171 3.63 -6.95 -5.20
C ALA A 171 3.98 -5.54 -5.67
N ALA A 172 3.06 -4.59 -5.56
CA ALA A 172 3.28 -3.21 -5.93
C ALA A 172 4.32 -2.51 -5.04
N LEU A 173 4.30 -2.75 -3.72
CA LEU A 173 5.33 -2.27 -2.80
C LEU A 173 6.71 -2.76 -3.23
N LEU A 174 6.85 -4.06 -3.49
CA LEU A 174 8.16 -4.68 -3.71
C LEU A 174 8.72 -4.43 -5.11
N THR A 175 7.89 -4.05 -6.09
CA THR A 175 8.30 -3.78 -7.48
C THR A 175 8.29 -2.28 -7.84
N GLY A 176 7.66 -1.44 -7.03
CA GLY A 176 7.39 -0.04 -7.36
C GLY A 176 6.47 0.14 -8.56
N ARG A 177 5.68 -0.89 -8.92
CA ARG A 177 4.89 -0.98 -10.15
C ARG A 177 3.46 -1.38 -9.85
N LEU A 178 2.50 -0.81 -10.58
CA LEU A 178 1.09 -1.14 -10.45
C LEU A 178 0.86 -2.65 -10.71
N PRO A 179 -0.15 -3.28 -10.06
CA PRO A 179 -0.48 -4.68 -10.27
C PRO A 179 -0.74 -5.08 -11.73
N ILE A 180 -1.32 -4.15 -12.51
CA ILE A 180 -1.56 -4.35 -13.94
C ILE A 180 -0.25 -4.51 -14.74
N ARG A 181 0.88 -3.99 -14.23
CA ARG A 181 2.22 -4.09 -14.87
C ARG A 181 3.00 -5.29 -14.37
N ASN A 182 2.95 -5.58 -13.07
CA ASN A 182 3.70 -6.69 -12.46
C ASN A 182 2.99 -8.06 -12.55
N GLY A 183 1.75 -8.09 -13.06
CA GLY A 183 0.99 -9.30 -13.33
C GLY A 183 0.09 -9.77 -12.19
N PHE A 184 0.03 -9.05 -11.05
CA PHE A 184 -0.84 -9.40 -9.91
C PHE A 184 -2.30 -8.97 -10.11
N TYR A 185 -2.91 -9.44 -11.18
CA TYR A 185 -4.32 -9.23 -11.48
C TYR A 185 -4.88 -10.43 -12.24
N THR A 186 -6.20 -10.43 -12.45
CA THR A 186 -6.89 -11.44 -13.24
C THR A 186 -7.61 -10.81 -14.44
N THR A 187 -7.72 -11.58 -15.51
CA THR A 187 -8.59 -11.29 -16.66
C THR A 187 -9.75 -12.29 -16.78
N ASN A 188 -9.97 -13.14 -15.76
CA ASN A 188 -11.09 -14.09 -15.75
C ASN A 188 -12.46 -13.39 -15.67
N GLY A 189 -12.49 -12.15 -15.18
CA GLY A 189 -13.65 -11.26 -15.20
C GLY A 189 -13.20 -9.81 -15.14
N HIS A 190 -14.04 -8.91 -15.65
CA HIS A 190 -13.79 -7.48 -15.60
C HIS A 190 -13.86 -6.95 -14.17
N ALA A 191 -12.90 -6.11 -13.80
CA ALA A 191 -12.83 -5.43 -12.50
C ALA A 191 -12.89 -6.35 -11.27
N ARG A 192 -12.31 -7.57 -11.35
CA ARG A 192 -12.33 -8.54 -10.24
C ARG A 192 -11.11 -8.44 -9.34
N ASN A 193 -11.31 -8.52 -8.02
CA ASN A 193 -10.20 -8.69 -7.10
C ASN A 193 -9.65 -10.12 -7.20
N ALA A 194 -8.34 -10.25 -7.13
CA ALA A 194 -7.64 -11.53 -7.13
C ALA A 194 -6.42 -11.46 -6.24
N TYR A 195 -6.01 -12.62 -5.72
CA TYR A 195 -4.87 -12.74 -4.81
C TYR A 195 -4.20 -14.10 -4.99
N THR A 196 -3.25 -14.46 -4.11
CA THR A 196 -2.50 -15.73 -4.17
C THR A 196 -2.96 -16.75 -3.10
N PRO A 197 -4.14 -17.40 -3.27
CA PRO A 197 -4.59 -18.49 -2.40
C PRO A 197 -3.71 -19.74 -2.59
N GLN A 198 -3.93 -20.79 -1.78
CA GLN A 198 -3.11 -22.01 -1.83
C GLN A 198 -3.16 -22.72 -3.19
N GLU A 199 -4.26 -22.62 -3.92
CA GLU A 199 -4.43 -23.26 -5.23
C GLU A 199 -3.85 -22.45 -6.40
N ILE A 200 -3.30 -21.25 -6.17
CA ILE A 200 -2.82 -20.40 -7.28
C ILE A 200 -1.65 -21.08 -8.02
N VAL A 201 -1.68 -21.04 -9.35
CA VAL A 201 -0.58 -21.60 -10.17
C VAL A 201 0.53 -20.57 -10.37
N GLY A 202 0.18 -19.30 -10.58
CA GLY A 202 1.12 -18.20 -10.77
C GLY A 202 1.65 -17.58 -9.48
N GLY A 203 2.43 -16.51 -9.63
CA GLY A 203 3.10 -15.79 -8.55
C GLY A 203 4.02 -14.72 -9.15
N ILE A 204 4.89 -14.11 -8.33
CA ILE A 204 5.83 -13.09 -8.80
C ILE A 204 6.78 -13.66 -9.88
N PRO A 205 6.80 -13.11 -11.10
CA PRO A 205 7.62 -13.67 -12.17
C PRO A 205 9.09 -13.24 -12.02
N ASP A 206 10.02 -14.08 -12.48
CA ASP A 206 11.47 -13.81 -12.47
C ASP A 206 11.86 -12.56 -13.28
N SER A 207 10.96 -12.04 -14.13
CA SER A 207 11.17 -10.80 -14.88
C SER A 207 11.01 -9.55 -14.02
N GLU A 208 10.33 -9.61 -12.87
CA GLU A 208 10.19 -8.48 -11.95
C GLU A 208 11.41 -8.36 -11.04
N PHE A 209 11.88 -7.13 -10.82
CA PHE A 209 12.99 -6.86 -9.90
C PHE A 209 12.43 -6.38 -8.57
N LEU A 210 12.66 -7.14 -7.51
CA LEU A 210 12.19 -6.77 -6.19
C LEU A 210 13.19 -5.87 -5.47
N LEU A 211 12.67 -4.99 -4.61
CA LEU A 211 13.47 -4.12 -3.76
C LEU A 211 14.67 -4.83 -3.09
N PRO A 212 14.51 -5.97 -2.37
CA PRO A 212 15.64 -6.65 -1.72
C PRO A 212 16.71 -7.13 -2.73
N GLU A 213 16.35 -7.55 -3.93
CA GLU A 213 17.34 -7.95 -4.96
C GLU A 213 18.22 -6.77 -5.38
N LEU A 214 17.61 -5.59 -5.49
CA LEU A 214 18.32 -4.38 -5.84
C LEU A 214 19.15 -3.86 -4.67
N LEU A 215 18.62 -3.90 -3.44
CA LEU A 215 19.34 -3.47 -2.23
C LEU A 215 20.60 -4.30 -1.95
N LYS A 216 20.64 -5.58 -2.37
CA LYS A 216 21.87 -6.40 -2.31
C LYS A 216 23.04 -5.75 -3.04
N LYS A 217 22.81 -4.98 -4.10
CA LYS A 217 23.86 -4.26 -4.83
C LYS A 217 24.52 -3.17 -3.99
N ALA A 218 23.84 -2.67 -2.96
CA ALA A 218 24.36 -1.73 -1.97
C ALA A 218 24.82 -2.42 -0.66
N GLY A 219 24.96 -3.75 -0.67
CA GLY A 219 25.48 -4.51 0.47
C GLY A 219 24.47 -4.83 1.57
N TYR A 220 23.16 -4.63 1.32
CA TYR A 220 22.15 -4.93 2.33
C TYR A 220 22.00 -6.43 2.57
N VAL A 221 21.80 -6.79 3.83
CA VAL A 221 21.21 -8.08 4.23
C VAL A 221 19.72 -7.89 4.42
N ASN A 222 18.91 -8.74 3.78
CA ASN A 222 17.47 -8.56 3.71
C ASN A 222 16.73 -9.67 4.47
N LYS A 223 15.79 -9.32 5.34
CA LYS A 223 14.90 -10.28 5.99
C LYS A 223 13.44 -9.90 5.81
N ILE A 224 12.62 -10.88 5.46
CA ILE A 224 11.16 -10.81 5.59
C ILE A 224 10.73 -11.52 6.87
N VAL A 225 9.82 -10.90 7.62
CA VAL A 225 9.14 -11.51 8.76
C VAL A 225 7.64 -11.41 8.54
N GLY A 226 6.93 -12.54 8.58
CA GLY A 226 5.48 -12.61 8.39
C GLY A 226 5.07 -13.04 6.97
N LYS A 227 3.96 -12.49 6.50
CA LYS A 227 3.21 -12.94 5.33
C LYS A 227 3.84 -12.47 4.01
N TRP A 228 4.12 -13.42 3.13
CA TRP A 228 4.70 -13.15 1.80
C TRP A 228 3.63 -12.77 0.77
N HIS A 229 2.72 -13.69 0.45
CA HIS A 229 1.58 -13.49 -0.45
C HIS A 229 1.91 -13.12 -1.91
N LEU A 230 3.10 -13.46 -2.39
CA LEU A 230 3.54 -13.29 -3.79
C LEU A 230 3.67 -14.63 -4.55
N GLY A 231 3.02 -15.69 -4.04
CA GLY A 231 3.06 -17.05 -4.57
C GLY A 231 3.77 -18.01 -3.61
N HIS A 232 3.24 -19.21 -3.45
CA HIS A 232 3.73 -20.21 -2.49
C HIS A 232 4.58 -21.32 -3.10
N ARG A 233 4.52 -21.48 -4.43
CA ARG A 233 5.27 -22.52 -5.15
C ARG A 233 6.78 -22.24 -5.11
N PRO A 234 7.65 -23.26 -5.25
CA PRO A 234 9.09 -23.13 -5.02
C PRO A 234 9.82 -22.04 -5.83
N GLN A 235 9.33 -21.70 -7.02
CA GLN A 235 9.90 -20.64 -7.86
C GLN A 235 9.59 -19.22 -7.36
N PHE A 236 8.53 -19.05 -6.57
CA PHE A 236 8.09 -17.76 -6.02
C PHE A 236 8.58 -17.52 -4.58
N HIS A 237 9.43 -18.40 -4.07
CA HIS A 237 9.92 -18.36 -2.70
C HIS A 237 10.73 -17.07 -2.42
N PRO A 238 10.52 -16.34 -1.31
CA PRO A 238 11.13 -15.02 -1.11
C PRO A 238 12.66 -15.01 -1.16
N LEU A 239 13.33 -16.10 -0.74
CA LEU A 239 14.80 -16.22 -0.85
C LEU A 239 15.32 -16.37 -2.29
N LYS A 240 14.45 -16.68 -3.27
CA LYS A 240 14.80 -16.57 -4.70
C LYS A 240 14.69 -15.16 -5.24
N HIS A 241 13.96 -14.29 -4.53
CA HIS A 241 13.60 -12.94 -4.95
C HIS A 241 14.22 -11.90 -4.00
N GLY A 242 15.49 -12.11 -3.65
CA GLY A 242 16.34 -11.10 -3.00
C GLY A 242 16.41 -11.14 -1.47
N PHE A 243 15.48 -11.79 -0.77
CA PHE A 243 15.60 -11.95 0.69
C PHE A 243 16.71 -12.96 1.04
N ASP A 244 17.41 -12.74 2.15
CA ASP A 244 18.44 -13.65 2.68
C ASP A 244 17.88 -14.54 3.78
N GLU A 245 16.98 -13.98 4.59
CA GLU A 245 16.31 -14.66 5.69
C GLU A 245 14.80 -14.51 5.59
N TRP A 246 14.07 -15.54 6.03
CA TRP A 246 12.62 -15.49 6.17
C TRP A 246 12.16 -16.24 7.40
N PHE A 247 11.20 -15.66 8.12
CA PHE A 247 10.33 -16.41 9.01
C PHE A 247 8.89 -15.98 8.80
N GLY A 248 7.99 -16.89 8.41
CA GLY A 248 6.59 -16.56 8.17
C GLY A 248 5.90 -17.49 7.17
N SER A 249 4.79 -17.05 6.58
CA SER A 249 3.92 -17.90 5.74
C SER A 249 3.80 -17.37 4.32
N PRO A 250 3.76 -18.25 3.29
CA PRO A 250 3.52 -17.83 1.92
C PRO A 250 2.09 -17.33 1.68
N ASN A 251 1.13 -17.77 2.49
CA ASN A 251 -0.30 -17.47 2.38
C ASN A 251 -0.84 -16.83 3.68
N CYS A 252 -2.15 -16.58 3.76
CA CYS A 252 -2.83 -16.15 4.99
C CYS A 252 -2.78 -17.22 6.10
N HIS A 253 -3.32 -16.92 7.28
CA HIS A 253 -3.38 -17.85 8.42
C HIS A 253 -4.79 -18.46 8.63
N PHE A 254 -5.61 -18.58 7.57
CA PHE A 254 -6.94 -19.20 7.68
C PHE A 254 -6.85 -20.72 7.91
N GLY A 255 -7.86 -21.29 8.60
CA GLY A 255 -7.94 -22.71 8.97
C GLY A 255 -8.86 -22.89 10.18
N PRO A 256 -8.80 -24.01 10.93
CA PRO A 256 -8.06 -25.22 10.60
C PRO A 256 -8.69 -25.93 9.38
N TYR A 257 -7.85 -26.46 8.50
CA TYR A 257 -8.28 -27.35 7.42
C TYR A 257 -8.14 -28.82 7.83
N ASP A 258 -8.76 -29.71 7.07
CA ASP A 258 -8.86 -31.15 7.37
C ASP A 258 -7.64 -31.97 6.91
N ASN A 259 -6.66 -31.33 6.25
CA ASN A 259 -5.50 -31.96 5.63
C ASN A 259 -5.83 -33.03 4.57
N LYS A 260 -7.06 -33.01 4.02
CA LYS A 260 -7.54 -33.92 2.97
C LYS A 260 -8.10 -33.17 1.76
N ALA A 261 -9.01 -32.24 1.99
CA ALA A 261 -9.53 -31.34 0.96
C ALA A 261 -8.59 -30.14 0.77
N MET A 262 -8.03 -29.64 1.86
CA MET A 262 -7.05 -28.55 1.85
C MET A 262 -6.02 -28.77 2.98
N PRO A 263 -4.73 -28.53 2.73
CA PRO A 263 -3.71 -28.64 3.78
C PRO A 263 -3.70 -27.38 4.66
N ASN A 264 -3.40 -27.56 5.94
CA ASN A 264 -3.02 -26.45 6.81
C ASN A 264 -1.82 -25.70 6.25
N ILE A 265 -1.83 -24.37 6.38
CA ILE A 265 -0.87 -23.50 5.71
C ILE A 265 0.49 -23.56 6.44
N PRO A 266 1.61 -23.75 5.73
CA PRO A 266 2.94 -23.88 6.32
C PRO A 266 3.51 -22.56 6.81
N VAL A 267 4.33 -22.63 7.86
CA VAL A 267 5.22 -21.56 8.31
C VAL A 267 6.65 -21.98 8.01
N TYR A 268 7.43 -21.09 7.41
CA TYR A 268 8.80 -21.31 6.96
C TYR A 268 9.82 -20.66 7.87
N ARG A 269 10.99 -21.28 7.94
CA ARG A 269 12.24 -20.63 8.29
C ARG A 269 13.19 -20.80 7.12
N ASN A 270 13.54 -19.71 6.47
CA ASN A 270 14.33 -19.68 5.25
C ASN A 270 13.70 -20.60 4.19
N TRP A 271 14.42 -21.62 3.73
CA TRP A 271 14.02 -22.49 2.60
C TRP A 271 13.01 -23.58 2.94
N GLU A 272 12.85 -23.94 4.22
CA GLU A 272 12.07 -25.10 4.63
C GLU A 272 10.95 -24.70 5.58
N MET A 273 9.84 -25.43 5.51
CA MET A 273 8.78 -25.34 6.51
C MET A 273 9.33 -25.78 7.88
N VAL A 274 8.89 -25.11 8.94
CA VAL A 274 9.14 -25.49 10.33
C VAL A 274 7.88 -25.97 11.04
N GLY A 275 6.73 -25.88 10.39
CA GLY A 275 5.45 -26.33 10.90
C GLY A 275 4.28 -25.79 10.09
N ARG A 276 3.05 -25.99 10.58
CA ARG A 276 1.83 -25.43 9.98
C ARG A 276 1.01 -24.65 11.00
N PHE A 277 0.23 -23.67 10.53
CA PHE A 277 -0.81 -23.05 11.36
C PHE A 277 -1.82 -24.10 11.83
N TYR A 278 -2.39 -23.88 13.02
CA TYR A 278 -3.31 -24.81 13.71
C TYR A 278 -2.71 -26.16 14.11
N GLU A 279 -1.41 -26.35 13.87
CA GLU A 279 -0.63 -27.51 14.29
C GLU A 279 0.50 -27.05 15.21
N ASP A 280 1.68 -26.78 14.64
CA ASP A 280 2.86 -26.29 15.38
C ASP A 280 2.70 -24.83 15.81
N PHE A 281 1.89 -24.07 15.06
CA PHE A 281 1.57 -22.67 15.33
C PHE A 281 0.07 -22.54 15.62
N PRO A 282 -0.36 -22.81 16.87
CA PRO A 282 -1.77 -22.83 17.22
C PRO A 282 -2.38 -21.43 17.15
N ILE A 283 -3.58 -21.35 16.57
CA ILE A 283 -4.45 -20.18 16.59
C ILE A 283 -5.81 -20.65 17.10
N ASN A 284 -6.19 -20.21 18.30
CA ASN A 284 -7.43 -20.64 18.93
C ASN A 284 -8.58 -19.71 18.52
N HIS A 285 -9.45 -20.15 17.61
CA HIS A 285 -10.59 -19.35 17.13
C HIS A 285 -11.58 -18.93 18.23
N LYS A 286 -11.72 -19.75 19.27
CA LYS A 286 -12.67 -19.47 20.36
C LYS A 286 -12.18 -18.30 21.20
N THR A 287 -10.91 -18.29 21.55
CA THR A 287 -10.33 -17.25 22.43
C THR A 287 -9.70 -16.09 21.66
N GLY A 288 -9.21 -16.33 20.44
CA GLY A 288 -8.33 -15.43 19.69
C GLY A 288 -6.84 -15.60 20.05
N GLU A 289 -6.48 -16.60 20.85
CA GLU A 289 -5.10 -16.75 21.35
C GLU A 289 -4.15 -17.33 20.28
N ALA A 290 -3.06 -16.60 19.99
CA ALA A 290 -1.90 -17.09 19.26
C ALA A 290 -0.64 -16.29 19.61
N ASN A 291 0.53 -16.93 19.61
CA ASN A 291 1.80 -16.28 19.97
C ASN A 291 2.59 -15.71 18.77
N LEU A 292 1.99 -15.69 17.58
CA LEU A 292 2.68 -15.38 16.33
C LEU A 292 3.29 -13.97 16.32
N THR A 293 2.57 -12.95 16.81
CA THR A 293 3.10 -11.57 16.89
C THR A 293 4.34 -11.48 17.78
N GLN A 294 4.37 -12.18 18.92
CA GLN A 294 5.56 -12.25 19.78
C GLN A 294 6.73 -12.96 19.09
N ILE A 295 6.46 -14.01 18.30
CA ILE A 295 7.49 -14.69 17.51
C ILE A 295 8.03 -13.75 16.43
N TYR A 296 7.16 -13.04 15.70
CA TYR A 296 7.56 -12.07 14.68
C TYR A 296 8.35 -10.90 15.27
N LEU A 297 7.98 -10.41 16.46
CA LEU A 297 8.76 -9.42 17.19
C LEU A 297 10.17 -9.96 17.51
N LYS A 298 10.27 -11.19 18.02
CA LYS A 298 11.57 -11.81 18.33
C LYS A 298 12.45 -11.93 17.07
N GLU A 299 11.88 -12.38 15.96
CA GLU A 299 12.59 -12.53 14.68
C GLU A 299 13.15 -11.20 14.13
N ALA A 300 12.42 -10.10 14.34
CA ALA A 300 12.86 -8.75 14.01
C ALA A 300 14.00 -8.29 14.94
N VAL A 301 13.81 -8.41 16.26
CA VAL A 301 14.80 -8.02 17.27
C VAL A 301 16.13 -8.75 17.09
N ASP A 302 16.08 -10.08 16.90
CA ASP A 302 17.27 -10.90 16.70
C ASP A 302 18.02 -10.52 15.42
N PHE A 303 17.27 -10.24 14.34
CA PHE A 303 17.85 -9.83 13.07
C PHE A 303 18.57 -8.48 13.18
N ILE A 304 17.91 -7.47 13.75
CA ILE A 304 18.50 -6.14 13.95
C ILE A 304 19.78 -6.24 14.78
N LYS A 305 19.75 -6.98 15.90
CA LYS A 305 20.95 -7.18 16.75
C LYS A 305 22.08 -7.87 15.99
N LYS A 306 21.77 -8.91 15.22
CA LYS A 306 22.75 -9.65 14.42
C LYS A 306 23.41 -8.75 13.37
N GLN A 307 22.63 -8.00 12.59
CA GLN A 307 23.21 -7.15 11.55
C GLN A 307 24.00 -5.99 12.13
N GLN A 308 23.55 -5.42 13.25
CA GLN A 308 24.33 -4.40 13.97
C GLN A 308 25.67 -4.94 14.47
N ALA A 309 25.69 -6.15 15.03
CA ALA A 309 26.94 -6.79 15.46
C ALA A 309 27.91 -7.05 14.29
N HIS A 310 27.38 -7.29 13.08
CA HIS A 310 28.17 -7.50 11.86
C HIS A 310 28.48 -6.20 11.11
N GLN A 311 27.97 -5.05 11.58
CA GLN A 311 28.10 -3.74 10.92
C GLN A 311 27.65 -3.76 9.45
N GLN A 312 26.57 -4.49 9.16
CA GLN A 312 25.98 -4.56 7.81
C GLN A 312 24.69 -3.72 7.76
N PRO A 313 24.48 -2.92 6.69
CA PRO A 313 23.19 -2.29 6.48
C PRO A 313 22.13 -3.38 6.28
N PHE A 314 20.95 -3.18 6.85
CA PHE A 314 19.88 -4.17 6.80
C PHE A 314 18.58 -3.61 6.26
N PHE A 315 17.85 -4.48 5.57
CA PHE A 315 16.45 -4.25 5.19
C PHE A 315 15.57 -5.26 5.90
N LEU A 316 14.71 -4.76 6.79
CA LEU A 316 13.68 -5.56 7.45
C LEU A 316 12.32 -5.23 6.85
N TYR A 317 11.71 -6.22 6.20
CA TYR A 317 10.32 -6.18 5.77
C TYR A 317 9.47 -6.94 6.79
N TRP A 318 8.87 -6.21 7.72
CA TRP A 318 8.05 -6.75 8.81
C TRP A 318 6.57 -6.67 8.41
N ALA A 319 6.09 -7.76 7.83
CA ALA A 319 4.80 -7.86 7.15
C ALA A 319 3.84 -8.78 7.93
N ILE A 320 3.53 -8.39 9.15
CA ILE A 320 2.67 -9.15 10.07
C ILE A 320 1.20 -9.11 9.66
N ASP A 321 0.41 -10.04 10.21
CA ASP A 321 -0.97 -10.28 9.74
C ASP A 321 -2.00 -10.51 10.85
N ALA A 322 -1.69 -10.20 12.11
CA ALA A 322 -2.58 -10.48 13.26
C ALA A 322 -3.95 -9.78 13.20
N THR A 323 -4.03 -8.65 12.49
CA THR A 323 -5.26 -7.86 12.25
C THR A 323 -6.12 -8.38 11.10
N HIS A 324 -5.61 -9.29 10.27
CA HIS A 324 -6.38 -9.96 9.24
C HIS A 324 -7.22 -11.08 9.88
N ALA A 325 -8.46 -11.27 9.44
CA ALA A 325 -9.34 -12.30 9.99
C ALA A 325 -8.86 -13.74 9.60
N PRO A 326 -8.94 -14.74 10.50
CA PRO A 326 -9.39 -14.65 11.89
C PRO A 326 -8.35 -13.99 12.80
N VAL A 327 -8.72 -12.87 13.41
CA VAL A 327 -7.82 -12.05 14.22
C VAL A 327 -7.27 -12.84 15.41
N TYR A 328 -6.00 -12.62 15.75
CA TYR A 328 -5.37 -13.22 16.91
C TYR A 328 -4.52 -12.23 17.71
N ALA A 329 -4.32 -12.52 19.00
CA ALA A 329 -3.35 -11.85 19.86
C ALA A 329 -2.78 -12.85 20.88
N SER A 330 -1.61 -12.56 21.43
CA SER A 330 -1.08 -13.35 22.53
C SER A 330 -1.87 -13.11 23.82
N LYS A 331 -1.79 -14.08 24.74
CA LYS A 331 -2.63 -14.14 25.94
C LYS A 331 -2.63 -12.85 26.78
N SER A 332 -1.51 -12.12 26.85
CA SER A 332 -1.39 -10.89 27.64
C SER A 332 -2.16 -9.72 27.07
N PHE A 333 -2.53 -9.76 25.79
CA PHE A 333 -3.27 -8.68 25.11
C PHE A 333 -4.76 -8.98 24.94
N LEU A 334 -5.19 -10.24 25.07
CA LEU A 334 -6.59 -10.61 24.93
C LEU A 334 -7.48 -9.94 25.99
N GLY A 335 -8.55 -9.30 25.54
CA GLY A 335 -9.53 -8.59 26.37
C GLY A 335 -9.01 -7.28 26.97
N THR A 336 -7.92 -6.71 26.43
CA THR A 336 -7.33 -5.45 26.93
C THR A 336 -7.80 -4.23 26.14
N SER A 337 -8.32 -4.42 24.93
CA SER A 337 -8.85 -3.37 24.08
C SER A 337 -10.36 -3.17 24.24
N GLN A 338 -10.81 -1.92 24.17
CA GLN A 338 -12.23 -1.56 24.06
C GLN A 338 -12.85 -1.92 22.71
N ARG A 339 -12.01 -2.24 21.71
CA ARG A 339 -12.41 -2.54 20.32
C ARG A 339 -12.50 -4.05 20.07
N GLY A 340 -12.52 -4.85 21.13
CA GLY A 340 -12.57 -6.31 21.06
C GLY A 340 -11.29 -6.91 20.49
N ARG A 341 -11.42 -8.12 19.91
CA ARG A 341 -10.28 -8.94 19.47
C ARG A 341 -9.40 -8.22 18.44
N TYR A 342 -10.02 -7.49 17.49
CA TYR A 342 -9.28 -6.65 16.55
C TYR A 342 -8.36 -5.65 17.26
N GLY A 343 -8.87 -4.93 18.25
CA GLY A 343 -8.06 -3.98 19.01
C GLY A 343 -7.02 -4.65 19.91
N ASP A 344 -7.27 -5.85 20.43
CA ASP A 344 -6.25 -6.61 21.17
C ASP A 344 -5.02 -6.88 20.28
N ALA A 345 -5.25 -7.27 19.02
CA ALA A 345 -4.18 -7.45 18.04
C ALA A 345 -3.48 -6.12 17.71
N VAL A 346 -4.23 -5.04 17.49
CA VAL A 346 -3.66 -3.70 17.24
C VAL A 346 -2.76 -3.25 18.40
N ARG A 347 -3.18 -3.44 19.65
CA ARG A 347 -2.39 -3.11 20.85
C ARG A 347 -1.10 -3.91 20.94
N GLU A 348 -1.14 -5.20 20.60
CA GLU A 348 0.05 -6.05 20.60
C GLU A 348 1.04 -5.64 19.50
N ILE A 349 0.54 -5.27 18.34
CA ILE A 349 1.34 -4.75 17.23
C ILE A 349 2.00 -3.43 17.62
N ASP A 350 1.24 -2.50 18.18
CA ASP A 350 1.73 -1.20 18.64
C ASP A 350 2.87 -1.36 19.68
N ASP A 351 2.66 -2.20 20.70
CA ASP A 351 3.69 -2.53 21.70
C ASP A 351 4.93 -3.17 21.06
N SER A 352 4.74 -4.07 20.09
CA SER A 352 5.84 -4.70 19.35
C SER A 352 6.65 -3.68 18.55
N ILE A 353 5.99 -2.73 17.88
CA ILE A 353 6.64 -1.64 17.17
C ILE A 353 7.40 -0.74 18.15
N GLY A 354 6.80 -0.40 19.30
CA GLY A 354 7.47 0.34 20.37
C GLY A 354 8.79 -0.31 20.82
N LYS A 355 8.80 -1.64 20.97
CA LYS A 355 10.01 -2.41 21.29
C LYS A 355 11.05 -2.42 20.17
N ILE A 356 10.64 -2.47 18.91
CA ILE A 356 11.55 -2.36 17.75
C ILE A 356 12.19 -0.98 17.72
N LEU A 357 11.40 0.10 17.81
CA LEU A 357 11.91 1.47 17.81
C LEU A 357 12.85 1.70 19.00
N LYS A 358 12.46 1.26 20.20
CA LYS A 358 13.33 1.33 21.38
C LYS A 358 14.65 0.59 21.19
N LEU A 359 14.65 -0.59 20.57
CA LEU A 359 15.89 -1.32 20.27
C LEU A 359 16.83 -0.51 19.37
N LEU A 360 16.31 0.16 18.33
CA LEU A 360 17.12 1.01 17.45
C LEU A 360 17.78 2.17 18.23
N GLN A 361 17.07 2.73 19.21
CA GLN A 361 17.60 3.76 20.11
C GLN A 361 18.67 3.19 21.04
N ASP A 362 18.40 2.05 21.69
CA ASP A 362 19.31 1.40 22.64
C ASP A 362 20.62 0.94 21.98
N LEU A 363 20.56 0.55 20.70
CA LEU A 363 21.73 0.20 19.89
C LEU A 363 22.48 1.42 19.31
N GLY A 364 21.95 2.64 19.49
CA GLY A 364 22.56 3.86 18.99
C GLY A 364 22.54 3.99 17.46
N ILE A 365 21.56 3.39 16.79
CA ILE A 365 21.44 3.37 15.32
C ILE A 365 20.17 4.03 14.78
N LYS A 366 19.42 4.72 15.64
CA LYS A 366 18.17 5.39 15.25
C LYS A 366 18.40 6.46 14.17
N GLU A 367 19.48 7.24 14.25
CA GLU A 367 19.82 8.26 13.25
C GLU A 367 20.26 7.63 11.92
N ASN A 368 20.70 6.38 11.92
CA ASN A 368 21.07 5.62 10.71
C ASN A 368 20.00 4.58 10.33
N THR A 369 18.74 4.74 10.73
CA THR A 369 17.67 3.80 10.40
C THR A 369 16.41 4.54 9.97
N PHE A 370 16.01 4.35 8.71
CA PHE A 370 14.73 4.82 8.20
C PHE A 370 13.64 3.77 8.46
N VAL A 371 12.58 4.17 9.16
CA VAL A 371 11.43 3.32 9.46
C VAL A 371 10.17 3.89 8.80
N PHE A 372 9.44 3.06 8.07
CA PHE A 372 8.16 3.43 7.46
C PHE A 372 7.05 2.47 7.88
N PHE A 373 5.96 3.01 8.40
CA PHE A 373 4.76 2.26 8.78
C PHE A 373 3.62 2.53 7.79
N THR A 374 2.95 1.47 7.32
CA THR A 374 1.73 1.56 6.49
C THR A 374 0.93 0.24 6.48
N SER A 375 -0.15 0.17 5.70
CA SER A 375 -1.00 -1.01 5.52
C SER A 375 -1.10 -1.40 4.04
N ASP A 376 -1.44 -2.65 3.74
CA ASP A 376 -1.56 -3.15 2.36
C ASP A 376 -2.90 -2.86 1.69
N ASN A 377 -3.96 -2.65 2.48
CA ASN A 377 -5.28 -2.19 2.05
C ASN A 377 -6.09 -1.72 3.26
N GLY A 378 -7.22 -1.06 2.99
CA GLY A 378 -8.15 -0.61 4.02
C GLY A 378 -8.75 -1.74 4.84
N ALA A 379 -9.47 -1.37 5.90
CA ALA A 379 -10.04 -2.33 6.85
C ALA A 379 -11.04 -3.30 6.18
N ALA A 380 -10.98 -4.57 6.59
CA ALA A 380 -11.92 -5.61 6.17
C ALA A 380 -13.28 -5.46 6.89
N LEU A 381 -14.14 -4.58 6.37
CA LEU A 381 -15.43 -4.27 7.01
C LEU A 381 -16.41 -5.45 7.09
N ILE A 382 -16.25 -6.49 6.28
CA ILE A 382 -16.99 -7.75 6.40
C ILE A 382 -16.74 -8.48 7.74
N SER A 383 -15.61 -8.19 8.38
CA SER A 383 -15.20 -8.77 9.66
C SER A 383 -15.47 -7.82 10.85
N ALA A 384 -15.87 -6.58 10.57
CA ALA A 384 -16.21 -5.60 11.60
C ALA A 384 -17.53 -5.97 12.31
N PRO A 385 -17.73 -5.60 13.59
CA PRO A 385 -16.82 -4.79 14.42
C PRO A 385 -15.81 -5.61 15.23
N LYS A 386 -15.92 -6.93 15.30
CA LYS A 386 -15.12 -7.75 16.24
C LYS A 386 -13.75 -8.16 15.70
N GLU A 387 -13.64 -8.33 14.39
CA GLU A 387 -12.45 -8.85 13.70
C GLU A 387 -12.02 -7.96 12.52
N GLY A 388 -12.47 -6.71 12.48
CA GLY A 388 -12.14 -5.75 11.43
C GLY A 388 -11.96 -4.35 11.99
N GLY A 389 -11.15 -3.55 11.31
CA GLY A 389 -10.81 -2.18 11.69
C GLY A 389 -11.80 -1.12 11.23
N SER A 390 -11.32 0.11 11.16
CA SER A 390 -12.04 1.33 10.83
C SER A 390 -11.33 2.12 9.74
N ASN A 391 -12.09 2.60 8.75
CA ASN A 391 -11.58 3.49 7.72
C ASN A 391 -11.81 4.97 8.06
N GLY A 392 -12.19 5.28 9.31
CA GLY A 392 -12.39 6.64 9.77
C GLY A 392 -13.51 7.35 8.99
N PRO A 393 -13.25 8.52 8.36
CA PRO A 393 -14.27 9.27 7.63
C PRO A 393 -14.56 8.73 6.22
N PHE A 394 -13.80 7.73 5.76
CA PHE A 394 -13.80 7.30 4.36
C PHE A 394 -14.86 6.24 4.06
N LEU A 395 -15.27 6.20 2.79
CA LEU A 395 -16.32 5.33 2.29
C LEU A 395 -15.81 3.90 2.05
N CYS A 396 -16.61 2.92 2.45
CA CYS A 396 -16.37 1.47 2.31
C CYS A 396 -15.03 1.02 2.90
N GLY A 397 -14.51 -0.13 2.46
CA GLY A 397 -13.26 -0.71 2.91
C GLY A 397 -12.60 -1.61 1.87
N LYS A 398 -11.82 -2.59 2.35
CA LYS A 398 -11.20 -3.66 1.56
C LYS A 398 -12.16 -4.14 0.46
N GLN A 399 -11.59 -4.53 -0.68
CA GLN A 399 -12.27 -4.92 -1.93
C GLN A 399 -12.78 -3.77 -2.83
N THR A 400 -12.85 -2.52 -2.35
CA THR A 400 -13.41 -1.41 -3.13
C THR A 400 -12.38 -0.33 -3.47
N THR A 401 -12.59 0.41 -4.56
CA THR A 401 -11.74 1.55 -4.97
C THR A 401 -12.18 2.90 -4.41
N PHE A 402 -13.08 2.89 -3.41
CA PHE A 402 -13.37 4.06 -2.59
C PHE A 402 -12.19 4.38 -1.67
N GLU A 403 -12.18 5.57 -1.08
CA GLU A 403 -11.09 6.02 -0.21
C GLU A 403 -10.84 5.05 0.93
N GLY A 404 -11.87 4.45 1.52
CA GLY A 404 -11.71 3.53 2.64
C GLY A 404 -11.07 2.20 2.27
N GLY A 405 -10.98 1.86 0.99
CA GLY A 405 -10.35 0.61 0.53
C GLY A 405 -8.88 0.74 0.17
N LEU A 406 -8.40 1.94 -0.16
CA LEU A 406 -7.00 2.16 -0.59
C LEU A 406 -6.25 3.25 0.16
N ARG A 407 -6.90 4.06 1.01
CA ARG A 407 -6.21 5.11 1.76
C ARG A 407 -5.79 4.59 3.11
N GLU A 408 -4.49 4.67 3.38
CA GLU A 408 -3.86 3.95 4.49
C GLU A 408 -3.25 4.91 5.52
N PRO A 409 -3.17 4.51 6.79
CA PRO A 409 -2.36 5.25 7.75
C PRO A 409 -0.89 5.11 7.35
N ALA A 410 -0.12 6.20 7.35
CA ALA A 410 1.30 6.13 7.02
C ALA A 410 2.14 7.10 7.83
N ILE A 411 3.28 6.59 8.34
CA ILE A 411 4.22 7.32 9.20
C ILE A 411 5.66 7.03 8.75
N ALA A 412 6.44 8.07 8.51
CA ALA A 412 7.88 7.98 8.31
C ALA A 412 8.63 8.46 9.56
N TRP A 413 9.64 7.71 9.99
CA TRP A 413 10.45 8.01 11.17
C TRP A 413 11.93 7.82 10.86
N TRP A 414 12.73 8.88 11.06
CA TRP A 414 14.18 8.87 10.85
C TRP A 414 14.82 10.04 11.62
N PRO A 415 15.09 9.86 12.93
CA PRO A 415 15.62 10.93 13.79
C PRO A 415 16.90 11.57 13.22
N GLY A 416 17.01 12.89 13.32
CA GLY A 416 18.13 13.65 12.77
C GLY A 416 18.02 13.97 11.27
N HIS A 417 17.10 13.31 10.54
CA HIS A 417 16.85 13.54 9.12
C HIS A 417 15.44 14.06 8.82
N ILE A 418 14.43 13.53 9.51
CA ILE A 418 13.04 13.98 9.43
C ILE A 418 12.78 14.92 10.61
N PRO A 419 12.32 16.16 10.38
CA PRO A 419 11.86 17.02 11.46
C PRO A 419 10.68 16.34 12.19
N ALA A 420 10.71 16.33 13.52
CA ALA A 420 9.67 15.68 14.32
C ALA A 420 8.32 16.41 14.23
N GLY A 421 7.24 15.65 14.40
CA GLY A 421 5.87 16.16 14.53
C GLY A 421 5.32 16.81 13.27
N GLN A 422 5.82 16.43 12.08
CA GLN A 422 5.39 17.01 10.82
C GLN A 422 4.22 16.26 10.20
N VAL A 423 3.44 16.96 9.38
CA VAL A 423 2.38 16.37 8.56
C VAL A 423 2.67 16.73 7.10
N SER A 424 2.75 15.72 6.23
CA SER A 424 2.89 15.92 4.80
C SER A 424 1.62 15.58 4.06
N HIS A 425 1.11 16.53 3.29
CA HIS A 425 -0.04 16.31 2.41
C HIS A 425 0.35 15.81 1.01
N GLN A 426 1.63 15.46 0.80
CA GLN A 426 2.08 14.74 -0.40
C GLN A 426 1.12 13.57 -0.66
N LEU A 427 0.66 13.44 -1.91
CA LEU A 427 -0.01 12.23 -2.34
C LEU A 427 1.04 11.13 -2.37
N GLY A 428 0.99 10.21 -1.41
CA GLY A 428 1.89 9.07 -1.29
C GLY A 428 1.23 7.78 -1.77
N ASN A 429 2.05 6.81 -2.17
CA ASN A 429 1.62 5.48 -2.59
C ASN A 429 2.60 4.43 -2.06
N VAL A 430 2.12 3.24 -1.71
CA VAL A 430 2.94 2.12 -1.26
C VAL A 430 4.07 1.77 -2.25
N MET A 431 3.86 1.98 -3.55
CA MET A 431 4.88 1.79 -4.60
C MET A 431 6.08 2.72 -4.43
N ASP A 432 5.91 3.89 -3.79
CA ASP A 432 6.99 4.84 -3.58
C ASP A 432 8.05 4.30 -2.61
N LEU A 433 7.68 3.35 -1.75
CA LEU A 433 8.62 2.74 -0.81
C LEU A 433 9.71 1.94 -1.54
N PHE A 434 9.41 1.41 -2.73
CA PHE A 434 10.41 0.82 -3.63
C PHE A 434 11.46 1.87 -4.03
N THR A 435 11.02 2.95 -4.68
CA THR A 435 11.93 3.96 -5.24
C THR A 435 12.65 4.73 -4.14
N THR A 436 11.96 5.06 -3.05
CA THR A 436 12.55 5.72 -1.87
C THR A 436 13.57 4.80 -1.17
N GLY A 437 13.28 3.49 -1.07
CA GLY A 437 14.22 2.50 -0.53
C GLY A 437 15.51 2.41 -1.36
N LEU A 438 15.40 2.46 -2.68
CA LEU A 438 16.57 2.53 -3.57
C LEU A 438 17.35 3.83 -3.40
N SER A 439 16.66 4.98 -3.33
CA SER A 439 17.30 6.28 -3.11
C SER A 439 18.06 6.34 -1.78
N LEU A 440 17.51 5.77 -0.69
CA LEU A 440 18.18 5.64 0.60
C LEU A 440 19.48 4.85 0.48
N ALA A 441 19.51 3.81 -0.36
CA ALA A 441 20.68 3.01 -0.64
C ALA A 441 21.65 3.62 -1.68
N GLY A 442 21.36 4.82 -2.20
CA GLY A 442 22.15 5.45 -3.27
C GLY A 442 22.02 4.75 -4.62
N LEU A 443 20.96 3.97 -4.82
CA LEU A 443 20.65 3.23 -6.03
C LEU A 443 19.60 3.96 -6.88
N LYS A 444 19.54 3.61 -8.17
CA LYS A 444 18.51 4.08 -9.10
C LYS A 444 17.51 2.96 -9.39
N PRO A 445 16.23 3.28 -9.63
CA PRO A 445 15.26 2.31 -10.10
C PRO A 445 15.65 1.75 -11.48
N PRO A 446 15.15 0.56 -11.86
CA PRO A 446 15.35 0.00 -13.19
C PRO A 446 14.90 0.97 -14.30
N SER A 447 15.70 1.12 -15.35
CA SER A 447 15.44 2.04 -16.47
C SER A 447 14.89 1.35 -17.72
N ASP A 448 14.72 0.02 -17.68
CA ASP A 448 14.24 -0.82 -18.78
C ASP A 448 12.70 -0.99 -18.77
N ARG A 449 12.02 -0.40 -17.78
CA ARG A 449 10.59 -0.55 -17.54
C ARG A 449 10.02 0.71 -16.87
N GLU A 450 8.71 0.87 -16.97
CA GLU A 450 8.00 1.90 -16.21
C GLU A 450 8.04 1.61 -14.71
N ILE A 451 8.30 2.61 -13.89
CA ILE A 451 8.27 2.55 -12.43
C ILE A 451 7.27 3.60 -11.97
N ASP A 452 6.17 3.16 -11.36
CA ASP A 452 5.08 4.06 -10.95
C ASP A 452 5.39 4.75 -9.61
N GLY A 453 6.19 4.11 -8.75
CA GLY A 453 6.64 4.68 -7.47
C GLY A 453 7.66 5.80 -7.66
N ILE A 454 7.47 6.93 -6.95
CA ILE A 454 8.42 8.05 -6.98
C ILE A 454 9.31 8.05 -5.73
N ASP A 455 10.39 8.82 -5.78
CA ASP A 455 11.21 9.09 -4.60
C ASP A 455 10.51 10.09 -3.67
N LEU A 456 10.22 9.68 -2.44
CA LEU A 456 9.62 10.53 -1.41
C LEU A 456 10.63 11.29 -0.55
N LEU A 457 11.95 11.06 -0.68
CA LEU A 457 12.94 11.79 0.11
C LEU A 457 12.84 13.32 -0.03
N PRO A 458 12.57 13.90 -1.21
CA PRO A 458 12.32 15.34 -1.32
C PRO A 458 11.11 15.81 -0.49
N ALA A 459 10.06 15.00 -0.40
CA ALA A 459 8.89 15.32 0.42
C ALA A 459 9.16 15.15 1.92
N ILE A 460 9.86 14.07 2.28
CA ILE A 460 10.14 13.67 3.66
C ILE A 460 11.19 14.59 4.31
N VAL A 461 12.28 14.89 3.62
CA VAL A 461 13.45 15.61 4.17
C VAL A 461 13.37 17.10 3.90
N GLN A 462 12.80 17.52 2.76
CA GLN A 462 12.80 18.93 2.32
C GLN A 462 11.41 19.56 2.35
N GLY A 463 10.36 18.81 2.68
CA GLY A 463 8.97 19.31 2.68
C GLY A 463 8.44 19.67 1.29
N LYS A 464 9.05 19.15 0.22
CA LYS A 464 8.58 19.42 -1.16
C LYS A 464 7.30 18.66 -1.47
N VAL A 465 6.40 19.28 -2.23
CA VAL A 465 5.22 18.61 -2.78
C VAL A 465 5.45 18.33 -4.26
N ILE A 466 5.32 17.07 -4.63
CA ILE A 466 5.43 16.56 -6.00
C ILE A 466 4.01 16.32 -6.50
N ASP A 467 3.60 17.05 -7.54
CA ASP A 467 2.30 16.82 -8.19
C ASP A 467 2.36 15.48 -8.94
N ARG A 468 1.39 14.61 -8.66
CA ARG A 468 1.32 13.26 -9.21
C ARG A 468 -0.13 12.75 -9.21
N PRO A 469 -0.46 11.79 -10.08
CA PRO A 469 -1.72 11.06 -9.98
C PRO A 469 -1.64 9.90 -8.97
N ILE A 470 -2.81 9.47 -8.48
CA ILE A 470 -3.01 8.15 -7.89
C ILE A 470 -4.04 7.40 -8.75
N PHE A 471 -3.65 6.24 -9.28
CA PHE A 471 -4.53 5.38 -10.08
C PHE A 471 -5.09 4.26 -9.20
N TYR A 472 -6.40 4.08 -9.22
CA TYR A 472 -7.12 3.09 -8.41
C TYR A 472 -7.54 1.94 -9.33
N TYR A 473 -6.84 0.83 -9.25
CA TYR A 473 -7.15 -0.37 -10.02
C TYR A 473 -7.96 -1.36 -9.20
N ARG A 474 -8.88 -2.05 -9.89
CA ARG A 474 -9.54 -3.27 -9.41
C ARG A 474 -9.39 -4.31 -10.51
N GLY A 475 -8.66 -5.39 -10.25
CA GLY A 475 -8.32 -6.37 -11.29
C GLY A 475 -7.66 -5.72 -12.52
N ASN A 476 -8.25 -5.94 -13.69
CA ASN A 476 -7.77 -5.41 -14.96
C ASN A 476 -8.27 -3.99 -15.31
N GLU A 477 -9.02 -3.32 -14.42
CA GLU A 477 -9.70 -2.07 -14.75
C GLU A 477 -9.22 -0.89 -13.87
N MET A 478 -9.04 0.28 -14.50
CA MET A 478 -8.74 1.52 -13.81
C MET A 478 -10.05 2.20 -13.37
N MET A 479 -10.46 1.93 -12.14
CA MET A 479 -11.75 2.37 -11.61
C MET A 479 -11.81 3.87 -11.37
N ALA A 480 -10.74 4.45 -10.82
CA ALA A 480 -10.69 5.87 -10.48
C ALA A 480 -9.28 6.46 -10.60
N VAL A 481 -9.19 7.79 -10.68
CA VAL A 481 -7.93 8.54 -10.65
C VAL A 481 -8.07 9.75 -9.74
N ARG A 482 -7.09 9.98 -8.86
CA ARG A 482 -6.96 11.20 -8.06
C ARG A 482 -5.85 12.09 -8.60
N VAL A 483 -6.13 13.38 -8.78
CA VAL A 483 -5.15 14.43 -9.09
C VAL A 483 -5.40 15.62 -8.16
N GLY A 484 -4.41 15.94 -7.33
CA GLY A 484 -4.55 16.94 -6.28
C GLY A 484 -5.70 16.61 -5.31
N GLN A 485 -6.71 17.48 -5.24
CA GLN A 485 -7.88 17.29 -4.38
C GLN A 485 -9.06 16.58 -5.05
N TYR A 486 -8.97 16.33 -6.37
CA TYR A 486 -10.07 15.78 -7.14
C TYR A 486 -9.87 14.30 -7.42
N LYS A 487 -10.93 13.51 -7.25
CA LYS A 487 -10.97 12.09 -7.61
C LYS A 487 -12.12 11.85 -8.57
N ALA A 488 -11.82 11.27 -9.72
CA ALA A 488 -12.78 10.91 -10.75
C ALA A 488 -12.93 9.39 -10.79
N HIS A 489 -14.15 8.88 -10.59
CA HIS A 489 -14.50 7.47 -10.78
C HIS A 489 -15.01 7.28 -12.21
N TYR A 490 -14.28 6.47 -12.98
CA TYR A 490 -14.66 6.00 -14.31
C TYR A 490 -15.53 4.74 -14.23
N TRP A 491 -15.42 4.00 -13.14
CA TRP A 491 -16.26 2.86 -12.80
C TRP A 491 -16.55 2.84 -11.31
N THR A 492 -17.74 2.39 -10.92
CA THR A 492 -18.08 2.16 -9.51
C THR A 492 -18.61 0.76 -9.30
N TRP A 493 -18.17 0.13 -8.21
CA TRP A 493 -18.69 -1.17 -7.78
C TRP A 493 -18.31 -1.48 -6.33
N SER A 494 -19.27 -1.93 -5.52
CA SER A 494 -19.00 -2.59 -4.23
C SER A 494 -18.80 -4.10 -4.47
N ASN A 495 -19.90 -4.85 -4.50
CA ASN A 495 -20.00 -6.28 -4.78
C ASN A 495 -21.27 -6.61 -5.55
N SER A 496 -21.45 -7.85 -6.00
CA SER A 496 -22.67 -8.23 -6.71
C SER A 496 -23.91 -8.26 -5.80
N TRP A 497 -25.10 -8.10 -6.39
CA TRP A 497 -26.37 -8.33 -5.68
C TRP A 497 -26.48 -9.74 -5.08
N GLU A 498 -25.89 -10.74 -5.74
CA GLU A 498 -25.85 -12.12 -5.25
C GLU A 498 -25.11 -12.19 -3.91
N GLU A 499 -23.90 -11.63 -3.84
CA GLU A 499 -23.10 -11.61 -2.62
C GLU A 499 -23.70 -10.76 -1.52
N PHE A 500 -24.24 -9.59 -1.87
CA PHE A 500 -24.94 -8.75 -0.92
C PHE A 500 -26.15 -9.46 -0.30
N SER A 501 -26.91 -10.21 -1.10
CA SER A 501 -28.03 -11.02 -0.60
C SER A 501 -27.61 -12.17 0.32
N GLN A 502 -26.35 -12.62 0.23
CA GLN A 502 -25.74 -13.61 1.13
C GLN A 502 -25.16 -12.98 2.41
N GLY A 503 -25.28 -11.66 2.59
CA GLY A 503 -24.82 -10.94 3.77
C GLY A 503 -23.41 -10.39 3.68
N ILE A 504 -22.77 -10.43 2.50
CA ILE A 504 -21.46 -9.82 2.28
C ILE A 504 -21.68 -8.33 1.99
N ASP A 505 -21.17 -7.45 2.86
CA ASP A 505 -21.29 -6.00 2.69
C ASP A 505 -19.93 -5.32 2.90
N PHE A 506 -19.41 -4.68 1.86
CA PHE A 506 -18.14 -3.93 1.93
C PHE A 506 -18.29 -2.51 2.46
N CYS A 507 -19.53 -2.05 2.66
CA CYS A 507 -19.87 -0.69 3.06
C CYS A 507 -20.95 -0.71 4.17
N PRO A 508 -20.80 -1.49 5.25
CA PRO A 508 -21.85 -1.69 6.24
C PRO A 508 -22.34 -0.37 6.83
N GLY A 509 -23.66 -0.15 6.76
CA GLY A 509 -24.31 1.08 7.24
C GLY A 509 -24.08 2.30 6.34
N GLN A 510 -23.49 2.14 5.15
CA GLN A 510 -23.21 3.20 4.20
C GLN A 510 -23.93 2.93 2.88
N ASN A 511 -24.63 3.94 2.36
CA ASN A 511 -25.23 3.90 1.03
C ASN A 511 -25.22 5.30 0.44
N VAL A 512 -24.42 5.50 -0.61
CA VAL A 512 -24.35 6.75 -1.37
C VAL A 512 -25.04 6.51 -2.71
N SER A 513 -26.20 7.13 -2.89
CA SER A 513 -27.06 6.93 -4.06
C SER A 513 -26.32 7.16 -5.37
N GLY A 514 -26.32 6.14 -6.25
CA GLY A 514 -25.66 6.20 -7.56
C GLY A 514 -24.13 6.11 -7.52
N VAL A 515 -23.54 5.86 -6.33
CA VAL A 515 -22.09 5.74 -6.13
C VAL A 515 -21.76 4.34 -5.60
N THR A 516 -22.34 3.92 -4.48
CA THR A 516 -22.15 2.57 -3.92
C THR A 516 -23.10 1.58 -4.57
N THR A 517 -22.75 1.08 -5.75
CA THR A 517 -23.62 0.25 -6.59
C THR A 517 -23.25 -1.23 -6.51
N HIS A 518 -24.27 -2.11 -6.49
CA HIS A 518 -24.08 -3.57 -6.54
C HIS A 518 -24.01 -4.16 -7.96
N SER A 519 -24.06 -3.27 -8.95
CA SER A 519 -23.72 -3.53 -10.34
C SER A 519 -22.40 -2.81 -10.65
N GLN A 520 -21.61 -3.36 -11.58
CA GLN A 520 -20.49 -2.63 -12.17
C GLN A 520 -21.07 -1.53 -13.05
N GLU A 521 -20.99 -0.28 -12.61
CA GLU A 521 -21.50 0.88 -13.35
C GLU A 521 -20.36 1.60 -14.07
N GLU A 522 -20.60 1.89 -15.35
CA GLU A 522 -19.65 2.61 -16.21
C GLU A 522 -19.96 4.11 -16.22
N HIS A 523 -18.94 4.91 -15.92
CA HIS A 523 -18.99 6.38 -15.92
C HIS A 523 -17.93 6.99 -16.84
N THR A 524 -17.43 6.24 -17.83
CA THR A 524 -16.28 6.65 -18.66
C THR A 524 -16.48 7.97 -19.38
N ASN A 525 -17.69 8.21 -19.89
CA ASN A 525 -18.06 9.45 -20.58
C ASN A 525 -18.32 10.62 -19.63
N LEU A 526 -18.80 10.35 -18.41
CA LEU A 526 -19.15 11.35 -17.40
C LEU A 526 -18.72 10.86 -16.00
N PRO A 527 -17.41 10.90 -15.68
CA PRO A 527 -16.89 10.35 -14.43
C PRO A 527 -17.54 10.98 -13.20
N LEU A 528 -17.82 10.19 -12.17
CA LEU A 528 -18.27 10.73 -10.89
C LEU A 528 -17.10 11.44 -10.22
N LEU A 529 -17.19 12.75 -10.08
CA LEU A 529 -16.10 13.59 -9.57
C LEU A 529 -16.36 14.03 -8.13
N PHE A 530 -15.36 13.89 -7.27
CA PHE A 530 -15.40 14.32 -5.87
C PHE A 530 -14.22 15.23 -5.53
N HIS A 531 -14.44 16.17 -4.60
CA HIS A 531 -13.36 16.96 -4.01
C HIS A 531 -13.06 16.45 -2.60
N LEU A 532 -11.99 15.67 -2.45
CA LEU A 532 -11.67 14.90 -1.24
C LEU A 532 -11.35 15.76 -0.01
N GLY A 533 -10.92 17.01 -0.19
CA GLY A 533 -10.72 17.94 0.93
C GLY A 533 -12.03 18.46 1.55
N ARG A 534 -13.14 18.47 0.80
CA ARG A 534 -14.45 18.96 1.26
C ARG A 534 -15.42 17.81 1.53
N ASP A 535 -15.24 16.71 0.80
CA ASP A 535 -16.05 15.51 0.85
C ASP A 535 -15.15 14.27 0.89
N PRO A 536 -14.46 14.01 2.02
CA PRO A 536 -13.61 12.83 2.15
C PRO A 536 -14.41 11.53 2.06
N GLY A 537 -15.70 11.55 2.43
CA GLY A 537 -16.57 10.37 2.40
C GLY A 537 -17.21 10.08 1.05
N GLU A 538 -16.81 10.77 -0.03
CA GLU A 538 -17.30 10.55 -1.40
C GLU A 538 -18.84 10.53 -1.49
N ARG A 539 -19.51 11.45 -0.77
CA ARG A 539 -20.97 11.48 -0.62
C ARG A 539 -21.68 12.34 -1.65
N PHE A 540 -21.00 13.36 -2.16
CA PHE A 540 -21.60 14.43 -2.95
C PHE A 540 -20.85 14.62 -4.27
N PRO A 541 -21.22 13.89 -5.34
CA PRO A 541 -20.64 14.09 -6.66
C PRO A 541 -20.81 15.54 -7.14
N ILE A 542 -19.74 16.11 -7.69
CA ILE A 542 -19.74 17.46 -8.25
C ILE A 542 -20.63 17.46 -9.51
N ARG A 543 -21.49 18.46 -9.62
CA ARG A 543 -22.43 18.58 -10.75
C ARG A 543 -21.66 18.74 -12.07
N VAL A 544 -21.99 17.89 -13.04
CA VAL A 544 -21.38 17.87 -14.40
C VAL A 544 -21.45 19.23 -15.10
N SER A 545 -22.50 20.01 -14.85
CA SER A 545 -22.69 21.34 -15.48
C SER A 545 -21.83 22.45 -14.87
N SER A 546 -21.21 22.21 -13.70
CA SER A 546 -20.42 23.22 -13.00
C SER A 546 -19.09 23.52 -13.69
N LEU A 547 -18.55 24.72 -13.43
CA LEU A 547 -17.21 25.09 -13.91
C LEU A 547 -16.13 24.24 -13.22
N GLU A 548 -16.28 23.98 -11.92
CA GLU A 548 -15.36 23.14 -11.15
C GLU A 548 -15.19 21.74 -11.77
N TYR A 549 -16.29 21.10 -12.17
CA TYR A 549 -16.25 19.79 -12.81
C TYR A 549 -15.44 19.82 -14.11
N LYS A 550 -15.69 20.83 -14.95
CA LYS A 550 -15.00 20.99 -16.24
C LYS A 550 -13.52 21.26 -16.04
N ASP A 551 -13.16 22.17 -15.14
CA ASP A 551 -11.77 22.54 -14.87
C ASP A 551 -10.96 21.37 -14.28
N ALA A 552 -11.56 20.60 -13.37
CA ALA A 552 -10.94 19.41 -12.80
C ALA A 552 -10.70 18.33 -13.87
N LEU A 553 -11.71 18.04 -14.71
CA LEU A 553 -11.55 17.05 -15.77
C LEU A 553 -10.59 17.50 -16.88
N LEU A 554 -10.47 18.80 -17.19
CA LEU A 554 -9.44 19.29 -18.11
C LEU A 554 -8.02 18.98 -17.63
N ARG A 555 -7.82 18.85 -16.31
CA ARG A 555 -6.54 18.41 -15.72
C ARG A 555 -6.39 16.89 -15.65
N ILE A 556 -7.46 16.18 -15.29
CA ILE A 556 -7.42 14.72 -15.08
C ILE A 556 -7.36 13.97 -16.42
N PHE A 557 -8.13 14.41 -17.42
CA PHE A 557 -8.28 13.69 -18.68
C PHE A 557 -6.96 13.44 -19.42
N PRO A 558 -6.06 14.44 -19.61
CA PRO A 558 -4.78 14.20 -20.27
C PRO A 558 -3.89 13.19 -19.53
N ILE A 559 -3.95 13.17 -18.19
CA ILE A 559 -3.17 12.23 -17.37
C ILE A 559 -3.70 10.80 -17.54
N VAL A 560 -5.02 10.64 -17.59
CA VAL A 560 -5.67 9.34 -17.82
C VAL A 560 -5.35 8.81 -19.22
N GLU A 561 -5.46 9.66 -20.24
CA GLU A 561 -5.15 9.27 -21.62
C GLU A 561 -3.68 8.89 -21.77
N GLU A 562 -2.76 9.66 -21.19
CA GLU A 562 -1.34 9.33 -21.24
C GLU A 562 -1.02 8.02 -20.53
N HIS A 563 -1.60 7.80 -19.35
CA HIS A 563 -1.45 6.53 -18.63
C HIS A 563 -1.98 5.35 -19.45
N LYS A 564 -3.19 5.44 -20.02
CA LYS A 564 -3.75 4.38 -20.87
C LYS A 564 -2.93 4.13 -22.12
N ARG A 565 -2.39 5.18 -22.75
CA ARG A 565 -1.58 5.11 -23.97
C ARG A 565 -0.22 4.45 -23.75
N THR A 566 0.38 4.69 -22.58
CA THR A 566 1.71 4.18 -22.21
C THR A 566 1.65 2.87 -21.43
N LEU A 567 0.48 2.48 -20.93
CA LEU A 567 0.28 1.25 -20.20
C LEU A 567 0.47 0.02 -21.12
N ILE A 568 1.49 -0.76 -20.80
CA ILE A 568 1.69 -2.11 -21.30
C ILE A 568 1.38 -3.07 -20.12
N PRO A 569 0.22 -3.76 -20.12
CA PRO A 569 -0.10 -4.73 -19.08
C PRO A 569 0.88 -5.89 -19.06
N GLY A 570 1.25 -6.37 -17.86
CA GLY A 570 1.99 -7.60 -17.68
C GLY A 570 1.10 -8.83 -17.84
N GLU A 571 1.68 -10.01 -17.99
CA GLU A 571 0.91 -11.25 -18.08
C GLU A 571 0.18 -11.56 -16.75
N PRO A 572 -1.15 -11.76 -16.75
CA PRO A 572 -1.94 -11.96 -15.53
C PRO A 572 -1.60 -13.30 -14.87
N GLN A 573 -0.96 -13.21 -13.70
CA GLN A 573 -0.51 -14.37 -12.91
C GLN A 573 -1.66 -15.04 -12.15
N LEU A 574 -2.80 -14.36 -11.99
CA LEU A 574 -3.87 -14.80 -11.10
C LEU A 574 -5.04 -15.46 -11.82
N ASN A 575 -4.84 -15.96 -13.04
CA ASN A 575 -5.91 -16.57 -13.82
C ASN A 575 -6.14 -18.07 -13.52
N VAL A 576 -5.11 -18.80 -13.10
CA VAL A 576 -5.13 -20.27 -13.10
C VAL A 576 -4.93 -20.83 -11.70
N CYS A 577 -5.81 -21.74 -11.30
CA CYS A 577 -5.81 -22.43 -10.02
C CYS A 577 -5.75 -23.95 -10.23
N ASN A 578 -5.08 -24.66 -9.32
CA ASN A 578 -4.95 -26.11 -9.33
C ASN A 578 -4.88 -26.66 -7.89
N PRO A 579 -5.86 -27.45 -7.41
CA PRO A 579 -5.82 -28.04 -6.07
C PRO A 579 -4.55 -28.85 -5.76
N ALA A 580 -3.98 -29.53 -6.75
CA ALA A 580 -2.73 -30.30 -6.59
C ALA A 580 -1.50 -29.43 -6.26
N VAL A 581 -1.55 -28.10 -6.49
CA VAL A 581 -0.43 -27.22 -6.16
C VAL A 581 -0.52 -26.60 -4.77
N MET A 582 -1.59 -26.85 -4.00
CA MET A 582 -1.65 -26.41 -2.59
C MET A 582 -0.48 -26.97 -1.78
N ASN A 583 -0.30 -26.49 -0.55
CA ASN A 583 0.85 -26.80 0.30
C ASN A 583 0.84 -28.24 0.87
N TRP A 584 0.64 -29.26 0.04
CA TRP A 584 0.60 -30.67 0.42
C TRP A 584 1.96 -31.17 0.90
N ALA A 585 3.02 -30.91 0.13
CA ALA A 585 4.39 -31.34 0.42
C ALA A 585 5.42 -30.18 0.26
N PRO A 586 5.33 -29.13 1.08
CA PRO A 586 6.32 -28.05 1.08
C PRO A 586 7.72 -28.57 1.47
N PRO A 587 8.82 -27.94 0.99
CA PRO A 587 10.18 -28.32 1.38
C PRO A 587 10.35 -28.38 2.90
N GLY A 588 11.01 -29.44 3.40
CA GLY A 588 11.15 -29.72 4.84
C GLY A 588 10.09 -30.64 5.43
N CYS A 589 8.96 -30.88 4.74
CA CYS A 589 7.89 -31.74 5.26
C CYS A 589 8.34 -33.17 5.55
N GLU A 590 9.29 -33.72 4.79
CA GLU A 590 9.76 -35.10 4.96
C GLU A 590 10.49 -35.28 6.29
N LYS A 591 11.37 -34.32 6.63
CA LYS A 591 12.12 -34.27 7.90
C LYS A 591 11.16 -34.17 9.09
N LEU A 592 10.09 -33.39 8.94
CA LEU A 592 9.05 -33.21 9.95
C LEU A 592 8.02 -34.33 9.97
N ARG A 593 8.04 -35.25 9.00
CA ARG A 593 6.98 -36.26 8.76
C ARG A 593 5.58 -35.64 8.62
N ARG A 594 5.48 -34.52 7.90
CA ARG A 594 4.26 -33.72 7.67
C ARG A 594 3.90 -33.55 6.18
N CYS A 595 4.43 -34.41 5.31
CA CYS A 595 4.01 -34.41 3.90
C CYS A 595 2.62 -35.03 3.78
N LEU A 596 1.79 -34.43 2.94
CA LEU A 596 0.45 -34.91 2.63
C LEU A 596 0.39 -35.30 1.15
N THR A 597 -0.45 -36.28 0.84
CA THR A 597 -0.66 -36.73 -0.55
C THR A 597 -1.54 -35.70 -1.27
N PRO A 598 -1.09 -35.09 -2.39
CA PRO A 598 -1.91 -34.19 -3.16
C PRO A 598 -3.05 -34.95 -3.89
N PRO A 599 -4.21 -34.33 -4.11
CA PRO A 599 -5.26 -34.92 -4.93
C PRO A 599 -4.86 -34.89 -6.41
N GLU A 600 -5.46 -35.77 -7.21
CA GLU A 600 -5.41 -35.63 -8.67
C GLU A 600 -6.29 -34.46 -9.12
N SER A 601 -5.71 -33.49 -9.83
CA SER A 601 -6.47 -32.38 -10.42
C SER A 601 -5.76 -31.79 -11.63
N LYS A 602 -6.53 -31.11 -12.48
CA LYS A 602 -6.01 -30.36 -13.63
C LYS A 602 -6.11 -28.85 -13.36
N PRO A 603 -5.17 -28.03 -13.87
CA PRO A 603 -5.29 -26.59 -13.82
C PRO A 603 -6.59 -26.12 -14.49
N LYS A 604 -7.28 -25.18 -13.84
CA LYS A 604 -8.52 -24.55 -14.33
C LYS A 604 -8.49 -23.05 -14.04
N LYS A 605 -9.40 -22.29 -14.67
CA LYS A 605 -9.57 -20.88 -14.32
C LYS A 605 -9.94 -20.76 -12.83
N CYS A 606 -9.26 -19.88 -12.11
CA CYS A 606 -9.68 -19.49 -10.77
C CYS A 606 -11.07 -18.87 -10.83
N PHE A 607 -11.92 -19.20 -9.86
CA PHE A 607 -13.20 -18.55 -9.68
C PHE A 607 -13.02 -17.37 -8.73
N TRP A 608 -12.90 -16.18 -9.31
CA TRP A 608 -12.88 -14.95 -8.55
C TRP A 608 -14.28 -14.44 -8.41
N LEU A 609 -14.65 -14.16 -7.16
CA LEU A 609 -15.80 -13.34 -6.86
C LEU A 609 -15.46 -11.87 -7.18
N HIS A 610 -16.22 -10.92 -6.64
CA HIS A 610 -16.08 -9.47 -6.84
C HIS A 610 -14.66 -8.94 -7.02
#